data_AF-A0A239HJK0-F1
#
_entry.id   AF-A0A239HJK0-F1
#
_cell.length_a   1.000
_cell.length_b   1.000
_cell.length_c   1.000
_cell.angle_alpha   90.00
_cell.angle_beta   90.00
_cell.angle_gamma   90.00
#
_symmetry.space_group_name_H-M   'P 1'
#
loop_
_entity.id
_entity.type
_entity.pdbx_description
1 polymer ?
#
loop_
_entity_poly.entity_id
_entity_poly.type
_entity_poly.pdbx_seq_one_letter_code
_entity_poly.pdbx_strand_id
1 'polypeptide(L)'
;MQVIRAMTGFLKRWPELLGLPLALLIFFTSAPLLRWLDPTSAVFDLGILQKIFLGVLTLLAINAAVFLGIKFNFPVVYSYYKNLMKVDFLTLTAWQRFLLFLSLYALLFLSGALIVSLI
;
A
#
# COMPACT_ATOMS: atom_id res chain seq x y z
N MET A 1 -19.80 24.89 12.80
CA MET A 1 -18.68 24.62 13.74
C MET A 1 -18.41 23.12 13.98
N GLN A 2 -19.41 22.22 13.91
CA GLN A 2 -19.21 20.76 14.04
C GLN A 2 -18.47 20.12 12.84
N VAL A 3 -18.71 20.60 11.61
CA VAL A 3 -18.06 20.07 10.39
C VAL A 3 -16.53 20.28 10.41
N ILE A 4 -16.06 21.44 10.87
CA ILE A 4 -14.62 21.76 10.96
C ILE A 4 -13.92 20.88 12.01
N ARG A 5 -14.61 20.54 13.11
CA ARG A 5 -14.09 19.59 14.12
C ARG A 5 -14.06 18.15 13.61
N ALA A 6 -15.05 17.75 12.81
CA ALA A 6 -15.07 16.43 12.17
C ALA A 6 -13.96 16.28 11.12
N MET A 7 -13.74 17.31 10.29
CA MET A 7 -12.65 17.34 9.32
C MET A 7 -11.28 17.28 10.00
N THR A 8 -11.04 18.10 11.03
CA THR A 8 -9.76 18.07 11.75
C THR A 8 -9.55 16.75 12.49
N GLY A 9 -10.60 16.13 13.04
CA GLY A 9 -10.53 14.79 13.64
C GLY A 9 -10.19 13.68 12.61
N PHE A 10 -10.74 13.78 11.40
CA PHE A 10 -10.45 12.86 10.30
C PHE A 10 -9.01 13.01 9.78
N LEU A 11 -8.55 14.25 9.57
CA LEU A 11 -7.19 14.56 9.16
C LEU A 11 -6.13 14.13 10.20
N LYS A 12 -6.42 14.28 11.50
CA LYS A 12 -5.50 13.85 12.57
C LYS A 12 -5.36 12.33 12.66
N ARG A 13 -6.36 11.60 12.16
CA ARG A 13 -6.42 10.13 12.18
C ARG A 13 -5.74 9.49 10.97
N TRP A 14 -5.53 10.26 9.90
CA TRP A 14 -4.89 9.81 8.66
C TRP A 14 -3.85 10.85 8.18
N PRO A 15 -2.76 11.07 8.91
CA PRO A 15 -1.72 12.03 8.53
C PRO A 15 -1.09 11.72 7.16
N GLU A 16 -1.12 10.47 6.74
CA GLU A 16 -0.66 9.99 5.43
C GLU A 16 -1.45 10.59 4.26
N LEU A 17 -2.75 10.86 4.43
CA LEU A 17 -3.59 11.51 3.42
C LEU A 17 -3.22 12.99 3.21
N LEU A 18 -2.58 13.64 4.18
CA LEU A 18 -1.98 14.96 4.01
C LEU A 18 -0.55 14.89 3.46
N GLY A 19 0.19 13.84 3.82
CA GLY A 19 1.54 13.60 3.32
C GLY A 19 1.56 13.41 1.80
N LEU A 20 0.53 12.78 1.24
CA LEU A 20 0.47 12.47 -0.20
C LEU A 20 0.31 13.73 -1.09
N PRO A 21 -0.63 14.66 -0.83
CA PRO A 21 -0.68 15.95 -1.53
C PRO A 21 0.57 16.79 -1.33
N LEU A 22 1.14 16.82 -0.12
CA LEU A 22 2.34 17.59 0.17
C LEU A 22 3.56 17.02 -0.56
N ALA A 23 3.71 15.69 -0.58
CA ALA A 23 4.76 14.99 -1.31
C ALA A 23 4.62 15.19 -2.83
N LEU A 24 3.39 15.16 -3.36
CA LEU A 24 3.14 15.49 -4.77
C LEU A 24 3.52 16.93 -5.10
N LEU A 25 3.15 17.90 -4.25
CA LEU A 25 3.51 19.30 -4.44
C LEU A 25 5.03 19.50 -4.43
N ILE A 26 5.72 18.91 -3.44
CA ILE A 26 7.19 18.93 -3.38
C ILE A 26 7.77 18.24 -4.62
N PHE A 27 7.23 17.10 -5.04
CA PHE A 27 7.70 16.39 -6.22
C PHE A 27 7.59 17.23 -7.51
N PHE A 28 6.42 17.81 -7.80
CA PHE A 28 6.22 18.63 -9.00
C PHE A 28 7.02 19.94 -8.98
N THR A 29 7.28 20.50 -7.80
CA THR A 29 8.05 21.74 -7.64
C THR A 29 9.55 21.51 -7.50
N SER A 30 9.98 20.29 -7.14
CA SER A 30 11.39 19.96 -6.91
C SER A 30 12.24 20.12 -8.17
N ALA A 31 11.78 19.64 -9.33
CA ALA A 31 12.54 19.72 -10.58
C ALA A 31 12.81 21.17 -11.03
N PRO A 32 11.84 22.10 -11.08
CA PRO A 32 12.12 23.49 -11.41
C PRO A 32 12.95 24.20 -10.32
N LEU A 33 12.74 23.89 -9.04
CA LEU A 33 13.54 24.47 -7.94
C LEU A 33 15.01 24.02 -8.00
N LEU A 34 15.28 22.74 -8.25
CA LEU A 34 16.63 22.20 -8.38
C LEU A 34 17.33 22.76 -9.61
N ARG A 35 16.62 22.91 -10.74
CA ARG A 35 17.16 23.56 -11.94
C ARG A 35 17.45 25.04 -11.78
N TRP A 36 16.71 25.73 -10.91
CA TRP A 36 16.96 27.13 -10.60
C TRP A 36 18.21 27.29 -9.73
N LEU A 37 18.47 26.36 -8.82
CA LEU A 37 19.68 26.36 -7.97
C LEU A 37 20.93 25.84 -8.71
N ASP A 38 20.77 24.83 -9.56
CA ASP A 38 21.83 24.25 -10.37
C ASP A 38 21.29 23.87 -11.76
N PRO A 39 21.63 24.62 -12.82
CA PRO A 39 21.19 24.35 -14.18
C PRO A 39 21.66 23.01 -14.76
N THR A 40 22.70 22.40 -14.16
CA THR A 40 23.24 21.10 -14.59
C THR A 40 22.57 19.91 -13.91
N SER A 41 21.66 20.16 -12.96
CA SER A 41 20.90 19.11 -12.30
C SER A 41 20.05 18.31 -13.31
N ALA A 42 20.30 17.00 -13.36
CA ALA A 42 19.57 16.10 -14.24
C ALA A 42 18.08 16.10 -13.90
N VAL A 43 17.22 16.10 -14.93
CA VAL A 43 15.78 15.97 -14.73
C VAL A 43 15.52 14.61 -14.12
N PHE A 44 14.77 14.60 -13.01
CA PHE A 44 14.30 13.37 -12.40
C PHE A 44 13.53 12.55 -13.46
N ASP A 45 13.94 11.29 -13.68
CA ASP A 45 13.28 10.42 -14.65
C ASP A 45 11.88 10.06 -14.14
N LEU A 46 10.85 10.61 -14.79
CA LEU A 46 9.45 10.31 -14.54
C LEU A 46 9.15 8.80 -14.68
N GLY A 47 9.97 8.07 -15.45
CA GLY A 47 9.94 6.62 -15.54
C GLY A 47 10.09 5.92 -14.19
N ILE A 48 10.79 6.51 -13.21
CA ILE A 48 10.94 5.93 -11.86
C ILE A 48 9.61 5.97 -11.10
N LEU A 49 8.87 7.08 -11.13
CA LEU A 49 7.54 7.15 -10.51
C LEU A 49 6.54 6.26 -11.24
N GLN A 50 6.61 6.22 -12.57
CA GLN A 50 5.76 5.33 -13.36
C GLN A 50 6.02 3.86 -13.00
N LYS A 51 7.27 3.47 -12.74
CA LYS A 51 7.62 2.13 -12.24
C LYS A 51 7.00 1.84 -10.87
N ILE A 52 7.00 2.79 -9.94
CA ILE A 52 6.33 2.62 -8.64
C ILE A 52 4.82 2.42 -8.82
N PHE A 53 4.17 3.26 -9.64
CA PHE A 53 2.74 3.17 -9.89
C PHE A 53 2.36 1.85 -10.60
N LEU A 54 3.12 1.46 -11.62
CA LEU A 54 2.95 0.17 -12.30
C LEU A 54 3.23 -0.99 -11.35
N GLY A 55 4.18 -0.86 -10.43
CA GLY A 55 4.45 -1.86 -9.38
C GLY A 55 3.25 -2.07 -8.46
N VAL A 56 2.61 -0.99 -8.01
CA VAL A 56 1.38 -1.06 -7.21
C VAL A 56 0.23 -1.70 -8.00
N LEU A 57 0.04 -1.29 -9.26
CA LEU A 57 -0.97 -1.91 -10.13
C LEU A 57 -0.71 -3.40 -10.36
N THR A 58 0.56 -3.77 -10.55
CA THR A 58 0.98 -5.17 -10.73
C THR A 58 0.71 -5.99 -9.47
N LEU A 59 1.03 -5.46 -8.29
CA LEU A 59 0.69 -6.08 -7.00
C LEU A 59 -0.83 -6.30 -6.85
N LEU A 60 -1.64 -5.30 -7.19
CA LEU A 60 -3.10 -5.43 -7.14
C LEU A 60 -3.62 -6.48 -8.13
N ALA A 61 -3.08 -6.49 -9.36
CA ALA A 61 -3.45 -7.47 -10.38
C ALA A 61 -3.08 -8.90 -9.97
N ILE A 62 -1.87 -9.11 -9.43
CA ILE A 62 -1.43 -10.41 -8.89
C ILE A 62 -2.33 -10.83 -7.73
N ASN A 63 -2.63 -9.94 -6.80
CA ASN A 63 -3.49 -10.24 -5.68
C ASN A 63 -4.90 -10.67 -6.14
N ALA A 64 -5.48 -9.94 -7.10
CA ALA A 64 -6.76 -10.31 -7.70
C ALA A 64 -6.68 -11.69 -8.39
N ALA A 65 -5.62 -11.97 -9.14
CA ALA A 65 -5.41 -13.26 -9.79
C ALA A 65 -5.29 -14.41 -8.78
N VAL A 66 -4.54 -14.22 -7.68
CA VAL A 66 -4.42 -15.21 -6.60
C VAL A 66 -5.77 -15.48 -5.95
N PHE A 67 -6.53 -14.45 -5.58
CA PHE A 67 -7.85 -14.63 -4.97
C PHE A 67 -8.86 -15.29 -5.91
N LEU A 68 -8.81 -14.97 -7.21
CA LEU A 68 -9.59 -15.68 -8.22
C LEU A 68 -9.17 -17.15 -8.30
N GLY A 69 -7.86 -17.43 -8.33
CA GLY A 69 -7.30 -18.78 -8.31
C GLY A 69 -7.78 -19.58 -7.10
N ILE A 70 -7.73 -19.00 -5.89
CA ILE A 70 -8.24 -19.62 -4.66
C ILE A 70 -9.76 -19.84 -4.76
N LYS A 71 -10.51 -18.85 -5.25
CA LYS A 71 -11.96 -18.96 -5.41
C LYS A 71 -12.37 -20.12 -6.34
N PHE A 72 -11.67 -20.30 -7.46
CA PHE A 72 -12.00 -21.33 -8.44
C PHE A 72 -11.46 -22.72 -8.08
N ASN A 73 -10.22 -22.82 -7.60
CA ASN A 73 -9.60 -24.11 -7.31
C ASN A 73 -9.92 -24.61 -5.89
N PHE A 74 -10.10 -23.70 -4.93
CA PHE A 74 -10.29 -24.01 -3.51
C PHE A 74 -11.49 -23.24 -2.91
N PRO A 75 -12.72 -23.46 -3.42
CA PRO A 75 -13.90 -22.69 -3.02
C PRO A 75 -14.22 -22.79 -1.52
N VAL A 76 -13.88 -23.91 -0.87
CA VAL A 76 -14.04 -24.10 0.59
C VAL A 76 -13.14 -23.14 1.36
N VAL A 77 -11.86 -23.02 0.96
CA VAL A 77 -10.90 -22.10 1.57
C VAL A 77 -11.34 -20.65 1.37
N TYR A 78 -11.82 -20.31 0.17
CA TYR A 78 -12.36 -18.99 -0.11
C TYR A 78 -13.60 -18.66 0.73
N SER A 79 -14.52 -19.63 0.89
CA SER A 79 -15.71 -19.47 1.74
C SER A 79 -15.35 -19.28 3.21
N TYR A 80 -14.39 -20.07 3.71
CA TYR A 80 -13.85 -19.92 5.07
C TYR A 80 -13.25 -18.52 5.29
N TYR A 81 -12.37 -18.09 4.36
CA TYR A 81 -11.75 -16.76 4.42
C TYR A 81 -12.80 -15.65 4.49
N LYS A 82 -13.85 -15.74 3.67
CA LYS A 82 -14.89 -14.70 3.58
C LYS A 82 -15.82 -14.68 4.78
N ASN A 83 -16.22 -15.84 5.30
CA ASN A 83 -17.35 -15.95 6.22
C ASN A 83 -16.93 -16.23 7.68
N LEU A 84 -15.84 -16.97 7.90
CA LEU A 84 -15.49 -17.52 9.21
C LEU A 84 -14.20 -16.91 9.78
N MET A 85 -13.24 -16.55 8.92
CA MET A 85 -11.91 -16.07 9.34
C MET A 85 -11.96 -14.93 10.36
N LYS A 86 -12.89 -13.99 10.22
CA LYS A 86 -13.03 -12.87 11.17
C LYS A 86 -13.41 -13.35 12.57
N VAL A 87 -14.33 -14.30 12.66
CA VAL A 87 -14.81 -14.84 13.94
C VAL A 87 -13.68 -15.63 14.60
N ASP A 88 -13.03 -16.51 13.84
CA ASP A 88 -11.95 -17.35 14.35
C ASP A 88 -10.70 -16.54 14.70
N PHE A 89 -10.42 -15.46 13.97
CA PHE A 89 -9.33 -14.55 14.35
C PHE A 89 -9.54 -13.92 15.73
N LEU A 90 -10.80 -13.67 16.12
CA LEU A 90 -11.15 -13.12 17.42
C LEU A 90 -11.18 -14.17 18.54
N THR A 91 -11.04 -15.46 18.24
CA THR A 91 -10.88 -16.50 19.27
C THR A 91 -9.40 -16.75 19.61
N LEU A 92 -8.48 -16.37 18.73
CA LEU A 92 -7.03 -16.49 18.96
C LEU A 92 -6.56 -15.69 20.18
N THR A 93 -5.53 -16.18 20.85
CA THR A 93 -4.86 -15.43 21.93
C THR A 93 -4.10 -14.22 21.38
N ALA A 94 -3.83 -13.21 22.21
CA ALA A 94 -3.18 -11.96 21.78
C ALA A 94 -1.82 -12.20 21.06
N TRP A 95 -1.01 -13.13 21.58
CA TRP A 95 0.28 -13.49 20.98
C TRP A 95 0.13 -14.21 19.64
N GLN A 96 -0.85 -15.09 19.49
CA GLN A 96 -1.13 -15.75 18.20
C GLN A 96 -1.60 -14.76 17.14
N ARG A 97 -2.45 -13.78 17.53
CA ARG A 97 -2.86 -12.70 16.62
C ARG A 97 -1.67 -11.86 16.19
N PHE A 98 -0.79 -11.53 17.12
CA PHE A 98 0.43 -10.78 16.83
C PHE A 98 1.34 -11.53 15.84
N LEU A 99 1.59 -12.81 16.09
CA LEU A 99 2.39 -13.65 15.19
C LEU A 99 1.76 -13.80 13.80
N LEU A 100 0.43 -13.96 13.72
CA LEU A 100 -0.29 -14.04 12.45
C LEU A 100 -0.20 -12.71 11.68
N PHE A 101 -0.33 -11.57 12.36
CA PHE A 101 -0.13 -10.27 11.73
C PHE A 101 1.32 -10.08 11.25
N LEU A 102 2.30 -10.45 12.07
CA LEU A 102 3.71 -10.33 11.74
C LEU A 102 4.05 -11.19 10.50
N SER A 103 3.54 -12.43 10.46
CA SER A 103 3.78 -13.33 9.33
C SER A 103 3.13 -12.84 8.04
N LEU A 104 1.90 -12.31 8.10
CA LEU A 104 1.25 -11.68 6.95
C LEU A 104 2.06 -10.49 6.42
N TYR A 105 2.51 -9.60 7.31
CA TYR A 105 3.35 -8.47 6.91
C TYR A 105 4.70 -8.89 6.33
N ALA A 106 5.36 -9.90 6.93
CA ALA A 106 6.62 -10.43 6.43
C ALA A 106 6.47 -11.03 5.03
N LEU A 107 5.39 -11.79 4.79
CA LEU A 107 5.11 -12.36 3.47
C LEU A 107 4.74 -11.30 2.42
N LEU A 108 3.97 -10.28 2.81
CA LEU A 108 3.67 -9.15 1.92
C LEU A 108 4.93 -8.38 1.55
N PHE A 109 5.80 -8.10 2.53
CA PHE A 109 7.08 -7.44 2.29
C PHE A 109 7.99 -8.27 1.38
N LEU A 110 8.11 -9.57 1.64
CA LEU A 110 8.87 -10.49 0.80
C LEU A 110 8.32 -10.56 -0.62
N SER A 111 6.99 -10.63 -0.80
CA SER A 111 6.37 -10.57 -2.13
C SER A 111 6.70 -9.27 -2.85
N GLY A 112 6.66 -8.13 -2.16
CA GLY A 112 7.03 -6.84 -2.73
C GLY A 112 8.50 -6.80 -3.17
N ALA A 113 9.41 -7.30 -2.32
CA ALA A 113 10.84 -7.39 -2.64
C ALA A 113 11.10 -8.30 -3.86
N LEU A 114 10.44 -9.45 -3.95
CA LEU A 114 10.57 -10.36 -5.09
C LEU A 114 10.09 -9.73 -6.40
N ILE A 115 8.96 -9.02 -6.39
CA ILE A 115 8.44 -8.32 -7.58
C ILE A 115 9.42 -7.24 -8.03
N VAL A 116 9.96 -6.45 -7.09
CA VAL A 116 10.97 -5.43 -7.42
C VAL A 116 12.24 -6.06 -7.97
N SER A 117 12.67 -7.23 -7.45
CA SER A 117 13.86 -7.92 -7.95
C SER A 117 13.72 -8.52 -9.35
N LEU A 118 12.48 -8.71 -9.83
CA LEU A 118 12.17 -9.28 -11.14
C LEU A 118 12.00 -8.22 -12.24
N ILE A 119 11.98 -6.92 -11.88
CA ILE A 119 11.80 -5.77 -12.78
C ILE A 119 13.12 -5.01 -12.91
#